data_AF-A0A2C9UZP2-F1
#
_entry.id   AF-A0A2C9UZP2-F1
#
_cell.length_a   1.000
_cell.length_b   1.000
_cell.length_c   1.000
_cell.angle_alpha   90.00
_cell.angle_beta   90.00
_cell.angle_gamma   90.00
#
_symmetry.space_group_name_H-M   'P 1'
#
loop_
_entity.id
_entity.type
_entity.pdbx_description
1 polymer ?
#
loop_
_entity_poly.entity_id
_entity_poly.type
_entity_poly.pdbx_seq_one_letter_code
_entity_poly.pdbx_strand_id
1 'polypeptide(L)' 'MDGIKYAVFTDKSIRLLGKNQYTFNVELGSTRTEQIY' A
#
# COMPACT_ATOMS: atom_id res chain seq x y z
N MET A 1 4.41 -9.92 1.67
CA MET A 1 4.10 -8.92 2.73
C MET A 1 5.33 -8.38 3.46
N ASP A 2 6.54 -8.87 3.20
CA ASP A 2 7.78 -8.42 3.90
C ASP A 2 8.13 -6.94 3.71
N GLY A 3 7.81 -6.35 2.55
CA GLY A 3 8.13 -4.95 2.25
C GLY A 3 7.04 -3.93 2.63
N ILE A 4 5.85 -4.38 3.07
CA ILE A 4 4.76 -3.48 3.46
C ILE A 4 4.85 -3.26 4.96
N LYS A 5 5.20 -2.04 5.37
CA LYS A 5 5.34 -1.70 6.78
C LYS A 5 4.00 -1.41 7.43
N TYR A 6 3.19 -0.52 6.84
CA TYR A 6 1.90 -0.13 7.42
C TYR A 6 0.87 0.27 6.34
N ALA A 7 -0.40 -0.05 6.60
CA ALA A 7 -1.53 0.50 5.85
C ALA A 7 -1.77 1.96 6.24
N VAL A 8 -1.99 2.81 5.24
CA VAL A 8 -2.23 4.25 5.47
C VAL A 8 -3.73 4.47 5.59
N PHE A 9 -4.20 4.89 6.76
CA PHE A 9 -5.61 5.21 7.01
C PHE A 9 -5.84 6.72 7.04
N THR A 10 -6.39 7.24 5.95
CA THR A 10 -6.78 8.64 5.74
C THR A 10 -8.16 8.64 5.08
N ASP A 11 -8.86 9.77 5.12
CA ASP A 11 -10.14 9.93 4.40
C ASP A 11 -10.03 9.48 2.92
N LYS A 12 -8.93 9.86 2.25
CA LYS A 12 -8.68 9.49 0.85
C LYS A 12 -8.47 8.00 0.66
N SER A 13 -7.69 7.34 1.53
CA SER A 13 -7.44 5.90 1.40
C SER A 13 -8.65 5.06 1.77
N ILE A 14 -9.50 5.50 2.69
CA ILE A 14 -10.79 4.88 2.99
C ILE A 14 -11.73 4.99 1.77
N ARG A 15 -11.75 6.12 1.07
CA ARG A 15 -12.50 6.25 -0.19
C ARG A 15 -12.00 5.33 -1.30
N LEU A 16 -10.68 5.07 -1.34
CA LEU A 16 -10.06 4.14 -2.29
C LEU A 16 -10.36 2.68 -1.96
N LEU A 17 -10.52 2.34 -0.67
CA LEU A 17 -10.89 0.99 -0.24
C LEU A 17 -12.22 0.53 -0.85
N GLY A 18 -13.22 1.42 -0.90
CA GLY A 18 -14.49 1.14 -1.58
C GLY A 18 -14.37 0.89 -3.10
N LYS A 19 -13.23 1.26 -3.70
CA LYS A 19 -12.88 1.01 -5.10
C LYS A 19 -11.88 -0.14 -5.27
N ASN A 20 -11.66 -0.93 -4.21
CA ASN A 20 -10.67 -2.00 -4.15
C ASN A 20 -9.23 -1.53 -4.47
N GLN A 21 -8.93 -0.27 -4.17
CA GLN A 21 -7.58 0.30 -4.24
C GLN A 21 -7.04 0.48 -2.84
N TYR A 22 -5.77 0.14 -2.65
CA TYR A 22 -5.11 0.15 -1.35
C TYR A 22 -3.86 1.00 -1.39
N THR A 23 -3.52 1.58 -0.24
CA THR A 23 -2.34 2.44 -0.09
C THR A 23 -1.53 1.96 1.09
N PHE A 24 -0.26 1.70 0.83
CA PHE A 24 0.68 1.17 1.80
C PHE A 24 2.00 1.94 1.73
N ASN A 25 2.62 2.12 2.89
CA ASN A 25 3.99 2.58 2.94
C ASN A 25 4.92 1.37 2.76
N VAL A 26 5.78 1.43 1.75
CA VAL A 26 6.79 0.42 1.45
C VAL A 26 8.17 0.91 1.87
N GLU A 27 9.12 -0.01 2.01
CA GLU A 27 10.49 0.35 2.38
C GLU A 27 11.17 1.23 1.33
N LEU A 28 12.02 2.14 1.81
CA LEU A 28 12.82 3.01 0.96
C LEU A 28 13.89 2.17 0.25
N GLY A 29 13.63 1.79 -1.00
CA GLY A 29 14.47 0.89 -1.78
C GLY A 29 13.70 -0.25 -2.45
N SER A 30 12.44 -0.47 -2.06
CA SER A 30 11.59 -1.47 -2.72
C SER A 30 11.39 -1.13 -4.19
N THR A 31 11.68 -2.09 -5.06
CA THR A 31 11.46 -1.93 -6.50
C THR A 31 10.01 -2.27 -6.84
N ARG A 32 9.49 -1.68 -7.93
CA ARG A 32 8.11 -1.92 -8.40
C ARG A 32 7.79 -3.40 -8.67
N THR A 33 8.82 -4.24 -8.78
CA THR A 33 8.76 -5.68 -9.08
C THR A 33 8.62 -6.58 -7.85
N GLU A 34 8.81 -6.06 -6.63
CA GLU A 34 8.64 -6.83 -5.38
C GLU A 34 7.19 -6.82 -4.85
N GLN A 35 6.30 -6.12 -5.54
CA GLN A 35 4.87 -6.03 -5.21
C GLN A 35 4.01 -6.99 -6.06
N ILE A 36 4.55 -8.18 -6.36
CA ILE A 36 3.77 -9.26 -6.96
C ILE A 36 3.37 -10.19 -5.81
N TYR A 37 2.06 -10.35 -5.65
CA TYR A 37 1.30 -10.92 -4.53
C TYR A 37 1.94 -12.09 -3.78
#